data_AF-A0AAW8IGL4-F1
#
_entry.id   AF-A0AAW8IGL4-F1
#
_cell.length_a   1.000
_cell.length_b   1.000
_cell.length_c   1.000
_cell.angle_alpha   90.00
_cell.angle_beta   90.00
_cell.angle_gamma   90.00
#
_symmetry.space_group_name_H-M   'P 1'
#
loop_
_entity.id
_entity.type
_entity.pdbx_description
1 polymer ?
#
loop_
_entity_poly.entity_id
_entity_poly.type
_entity_poly.pdbx_seq_one_letter_code
_entity_poly.pdbx_strand_id
1 'polypeptide(L)' 'MKNLKKLNRESLKSINGGAVCNANCPPGPYGPNFPSSCEAFHALPECCKSKVLVHADCFPR' A
#
# COMPACT_ATOMS: atom_id res chain seq x y z
N MET A 1 -17.20 -23.25 17.29
CA MET A 1 -16.23 -23.02 16.20
C MET A 1 -16.99 -22.64 14.95
N LYS A 2 -16.78 -21.44 14.39
CA LYS A 2 -17.48 -21.03 13.15
C LYS A 2 -16.95 -21.88 11.99
N ASN A 3 -17.84 -22.56 11.28
CA ASN A 3 -17.52 -23.31 10.06
C ASN A 3 -17.01 -22.33 8.99
N LEU A 4 -15.69 -22.19 8.89
CA LEU A 4 -15.05 -21.42 7.83
C LEU A 4 -15.28 -22.19 6.52
N LYS A 5 -16.30 -21.78 5.76
CA LYS A 5 -16.54 -22.28 4.39
C LYS A 5 -15.21 -22.13 3.63
N LYS A 6 -14.71 -23.23 3.10
CA LYS A 6 -13.45 -23.28 2.34
C LYS A 6 -13.54 -22.26 1.20
N LEU A 7 -12.88 -21.11 1.37
CA LEU A 7 -12.89 -20.05 0.36
C LEU A 7 -12.25 -20.61 -0.92
N ASN A 8 -12.93 -20.43 -2.05
CA ASN A 8 -12.41 -20.69 -3.39
C ASN A 8 -11.06 -19.95 -3.55
N ARG A 9 -10.08 -20.59 -4.21
CA ARG A 9 -8.77 -19.99 -4.54
C ARG A 9 -8.90 -18.62 -5.25
N GLU A 10 -9.89 -18.46 -6.12
CA GLU A 10 -10.21 -17.18 -6.78
C GLU A 10 -10.70 -16.14 -5.76
N SER A 11 -11.59 -16.52 -4.85
CA SER A 11 -12.03 -15.62 -3.78
C SER A 11 -10.89 -15.22 -2.83
N LEU A 12 -9.94 -16.13 -2.56
CA LEU A 12 -8.73 -15.81 -1.79
C LEU A 12 -7.80 -14.84 -2.52
N LYS A 13 -7.70 -14.91 -3.85
CA LYS A 13 -6.93 -13.92 -4.65
C LYS A 13 -7.55 -12.54 -4.54
N SER A 14 -8.87 -12.43 -4.64
CA SER A 14 -9.59 -11.16 -4.48
C SER A 14 -9.42 -10.55 -3.09
N ILE A 15 -9.34 -11.39 -2.05
CA ILE A 15 -9.20 -10.94 -0.65
C ILE A 15 -7.76 -10.56 -0.30
N ASN A 16 -6.74 -11.32 -0.77
CA ASN A 16 -5.36 -11.19 -0.27
C ASN A 16 -4.29 -10.74 -1.31
N GLY A 17 -4.62 -10.45 -2.57
CA GLY A 17 -3.54 -10.13 -3.52
C GLY A 17 -3.91 -9.71 -4.93
N GLY A 18 -5.16 -9.31 -5.17
CA GLY A 18 -5.63 -8.88 -6.48
C GLY A 18 -5.31 -7.43 -6.85
N ALA A 19 -4.64 -6.66 -5.99
CA ALA A 19 -4.13 -5.36 -6.38
C ALA A 19 -2.94 -5.58 -7.33
N VAL A 20 -3.25 -5.70 -8.63
CA VAL A 20 -2.29 -5.89 -9.73
C VAL A 20 -1.46 -4.62 -9.85
N CYS A 21 -0.50 -4.49 -8.96
CA CYS A 21 0.43 -3.40 -9.02
C CYS A 21 1.81 -4.00 -9.11
N ASN A 22 2.06 -4.45 -10.33
CA ASN A 22 3.36 -4.84 -10.84
C ASN A 22 4.15 -3.61 -11.31
N ALA A 23 3.71 -2.40 -10.93
CA ALA A 23 4.43 -1.18 -11.23
C ALA A 23 5.64 -1.05 -10.30
N ASN A 24 6.79 -0.72 -10.87
CA ASN A 24 7.99 -0.38 -10.11
C ASN A 24 7.70 0.93 -9.35
N CYS A 25 7.35 0.82 -8.07
CA CYS A 25 7.04 1.98 -7.24
C CYS A 25 8.33 2.75 -6.92
N PRO A 26 8.32 4.08 -6.97
CA PRO A 26 9.49 4.88 -6.62
C PRO A 26 9.89 4.62 -5.16
N PRO A 27 11.19 4.44 -4.89
CA PRO A 27 11.66 4.11 -3.55
C PRO A 27 11.36 5.24 -2.56
N GLY A 28 10.96 4.85 -1.34
CA GLY A 28 10.93 5.75 -0.19
C GLY A 28 12.30 5.85 0.50
N PRO A 29 12.39 6.50 1.67
CA PRO A 29 11.30 6.98 2.53
C PRO A 29 10.75 8.38 2.17
N TYR A 30 9.50 8.64 2.55
CA TYR A 30 8.80 9.91 2.33
C TYR A 30 8.50 10.63 3.65
N GLY A 31 8.71 11.94 3.70
CA GLY A 31 8.31 12.79 4.83
C GLY A 31 9.33 13.86 5.21
N PRO A 32 9.06 14.62 6.29
CA PRO A 32 10.00 15.61 6.80
C PRO A 32 11.32 14.95 7.18
N ASN A 33 12.44 15.53 6.74
CA ASN A 33 13.81 15.00 6.90
C ASN A 33 14.13 13.71 6.10
N PHE A 34 13.27 13.32 5.15
CA PHE A 34 13.56 12.22 4.22
C PHE A 34 13.87 12.73 2.81
N PRO A 35 14.46 11.89 1.93
CA PRO A 35 14.80 12.28 0.55
C PRO A 35 13.58 12.71 -0.27
N SER A 36 12.41 12.14 0.01
CA SER A 36 11.15 12.45 -0.69
C SER A 36 10.18 13.18 0.24
N SER A 37 9.45 14.16 -0.28
CA SER A 37 8.46 14.94 0.49
C SER A 37 7.15 14.17 0.74
N CYS A 38 6.32 14.65 1.68
CA CYS A 38 4.96 14.13 1.85
C CYS A 38 4.11 14.33 0.59
N GLU A 39 4.28 15.43 -0.14
CA GLU A 39 3.59 15.68 -1.41
C GLU A 39 3.91 14.60 -2.44
N ALA A 40 5.19 14.18 -2.53
CA ALA A 40 5.60 13.09 -3.40
C ALA A 40 4.93 11.77 -3.03
N PHE A 41 4.69 11.51 -1.73
CA PHE A 41 3.92 10.35 -1.28
C PHE A 41 2.44 10.45 -1.69
N HIS A 42 1.81 11.62 -1.55
CA HIS A 42 0.40 11.80 -1.92
C HIS A 42 0.16 11.68 -3.43
N ALA A 43 1.15 12.05 -4.23
CA ALA A 43 1.14 11.89 -5.69
C ALA A 43 1.32 10.44 -6.16
N LEU A 44 1.71 9.51 -5.27
CA LEU A 44 1.83 8.10 -5.64
C LEU A 44 0.47 7.50 -6.00
N PRO A 45 0.42 6.55 -6.94
CA PRO A 45 -0.74 5.69 -7.10
C PRO A 45 -1.09 5.00 -5.78
N GLU A 46 -2.38 4.81 -5.49
CA GLU A 46 -2.86 4.15 -4.25
C GLU A 46 -2.19 2.80 -3.99
N CYS A 47 -1.89 2.05 -5.05
CA CYS A 47 -1.07 0.86 -4.90
C CYS A 47 0.27 1.15 -4.20
N CYS A 48 1.03 2.11 -4.71
CA CYS A 48 2.40 2.34 -4.27
C CYS A 48 2.45 2.90 -2.85
N LYS A 49 1.42 3.64 -2.44
CA LYS A 49 1.29 4.14 -1.05
C LYS A 49 1.38 3.01 -0.02
N SER A 50 0.82 1.83 -0.31
CA SER A 50 0.88 0.65 0.56
C SER A 50 2.23 -0.08 0.60
N LYS A 51 3.17 0.29 -0.28
CA LYS A 51 4.45 -0.42 -0.49
C LYS A 51 5.68 0.41 -0.12
N VAL A 52 5.50 1.66 0.30
CA VAL A 52 6.60 2.58 0.62
C VAL A 52 6.57 2.98 2.10
N LEU A 53 7.74 3.31 2.64
CA LEU A 53 7.86 3.88 3.98
C LEU A 53 7.54 5.37 3.95
N VAL A 54 6.65 5.83 4.84
CA VAL A 54 6.24 7.23 4.96
C VAL A 54 6.19 7.64 6.43
N HIS A 55 6.58 8.88 6.71
CA HIS A 55 6.53 9.47 8.04
C HIS A 55 5.07 9.74 8.46
N ALA A 56 4.78 9.58 9.75
CA ALA A 56 3.42 9.76 10.28
C ALA A 56 2.87 11.18 10.06
N ASP A 57 3.75 12.20 10.02
CA ASP A 57 3.36 13.59 9.77
C ASP A 57 2.80 13.83 8.36
N CYS A 58 2.94 12.88 7.42
CA CYS A 58 2.32 12.97 6.11
C CYS A 58 0.83 12.58 6.12
N PHE A 59 0.27 12.15 7.26
CA PHE A 59 -1.16 11.89 7.37
C PHE A 59 -1.86 13.01 8.14
N PRO A 60 -3.06 13.45 7.70
CA PRO A 60 -3.88 14.33 8.51
C PRO A 60 -4.23 13.63 9.84
N ARG A 61 -4.19 14.39 10.93
CA ARG A 61 -4.58 13.91 12.27
C ARG A 61 -6.08 13.76 12.42
#